data_AF-A0A965U3B1-F1
#
_entry.id   AF-A0A965U3B1-F1
#
_cell.length_a   1.000
_cell.length_b   1.000
_cell.length_c   1.000
_cell.angle_alpha   90.00
_cell.angle_beta   90.00
_cell.angle_gamma   90.00
#
_symmetry.space_group_name_H-M   'P 1'
#
loop_
_entity.id
_entity.type
_entity.pdbx_description
1 polymer ?
#
loop_
_entity_poly.entity_id
_entity_poly.type
_entity_poly.pdbx_seq_one_letter_code
_entity_poly.pdbx_strand_id
1 'polypeptide(L)'
;GFVWAVETASKKKKLDCSAAEFLTVDEGLCVQILHIGPYDDEPAPVALMDAHLKENGYENDLSDIRLHHEIYLTDARKVAPEKWKTVIRHPIRKV
;
A
#
# COMPACT_ATOMS: atom_id res chain seq x y z
N GLY A 1 -16.26 18.23 -7.46
CA GLY A 1 -15.24 18.36 -6.40
C GLY A 1 -15.49 17.30 -5.34
N PHE A 2 -14.49 17.03 -4.48
CA PHE A 2 -14.59 15.98 -3.45
C PHE A 2 -15.83 16.13 -2.55
N VAL A 3 -16.10 17.34 -2.05
CA VAL A 3 -17.29 17.64 -1.22
C VAL A 3 -18.59 17.22 -1.89
N TRP A 4 -18.78 17.59 -3.16
CA TRP A 4 -19.97 17.19 -3.92
C TRP A 4 -20.09 15.65 -4.05
N ALA A 5 -18.96 14.93 -4.18
CA ALA A 5 -18.96 13.49 -4.28
C ALA A 5 -19.39 12.83 -2.95
N VAL A 6 -18.86 13.32 -1.82
CA VAL A 6 -19.26 12.90 -0.47
C VAL A 6 -20.76 13.11 -0.26
N GLU A 7 -21.26 14.34 -0.49
CA GLU A 7 -22.68 14.65 -0.32
C GLU A 7 -23.60 13.79 -1.19
N THR A 8 -23.20 13.57 -2.46
CA THR A 8 -23.98 12.78 -3.41
C THR A 8 -23.99 11.30 -3.02
N ALA A 9 -22.85 10.74 -2.62
CA ALA A 9 -22.73 9.36 -2.19
C ALA A 9 -23.54 9.11 -0.92
N SER A 10 -23.42 9.97 0.10
CA SER A 10 -24.16 9.83 1.36
C SER A 10 -25.67 9.85 1.14
N LYS A 11 -26.19 10.77 0.30
CA LYS A 11 -27.63 10.85 -0.02
C LYS A 11 -28.12 9.62 -0.80
N LYS A 12 -27.40 9.20 -1.84
CA LYS A 12 -27.85 8.12 -2.74
C LYS A 12 -27.68 6.73 -2.15
N LYS A 13 -26.61 6.50 -1.38
CA LYS A 13 -26.25 5.19 -0.83
C LYS A 13 -26.66 5.03 0.63
N LYS A 14 -27.16 6.09 1.28
CA LYS A 14 -27.46 6.12 2.72
C LYS A 14 -26.27 5.63 3.55
N LEU A 15 -25.07 6.05 3.15
CA LEU A 15 -23.80 5.66 3.75
C LEU A 15 -23.16 6.88 4.41
N ASP A 16 -22.59 6.72 5.60
CA ASP A 16 -21.76 7.76 6.18
C ASP A 16 -20.42 7.82 5.42
N CYS A 17 -20.11 9.00 4.89
CA CYS A 17 -18.87 9.27 4.17
C CYS A 17 -18.02 10.34 4.87
N SER A 18 -18.32 10.66 6.13
CA SER A 18 -17.62 11.68 6.93
C SER A 18 -16.13 11.35 7.15
N ALA A 19 -15.78 10.06 7.19
CA ALA A 19 -14.41 9.57 7.30
C ALA A 19 -13.59 9.60 6.00
N ALA A 20 -14.23 9.91 4.85
CA ALA A 20 -13.50 10.00 3.60
C ALA A 20 -12.70 11.31 3.53
N GLU A 21 -11.46 11.22 3.05
CA GLU A 21 -10.59 12.38 2.88
C GLU A 21 -10.10 12.49 1.43
N PHE A 22 -9.81 13.73 1.01
CA PHE A 22 -9.14 14.00 -0.25
C PHE A 22 -7.73 14.47 0.03
N LEU A 23 -6.76 13.60 -0.26
CA LEU A 23 -5.37 13.79 0.08
C LEU A 23 -4.48 13.57 -1.14
N THR A 24 -3.36 14.28 -1.17
CA THR A 24 -2.27 14.07 -2.12
C THR A 24 -1.14 13.39 -1.36
N VAL A 25 -0.70 12.22 -1.84
CA VAL A 25 0.44 11.51 -1.26
C VAL A 25 1.67 11.79 -2.12
N ASP A 26 2.72 12.33 -1.51
CA ASP A 26 4.08 12.29 -2.07
C ASP A 26 4.90 11.28 -1.28
N GLU A 27 5.01 10.07 -1.82
CA GLU A 27 5.71 8.97 -1.15
C GLU A 27 7.23 9.15 -1.17
N GLY A 28 7.76 9.93 -2.11
CA GLY A 28 9.20 10.04 -2.34
C GLY A 28 9.84 8.73 -2.82
N LEU A 29 11.09 8.48 -2.39
CA LEU A 29 11.87 7.32 -2.81
C LEU A 29 11.42 6.06 -2.04
N CYS A 30 11.08 5.00 -2.78
CA CYS A 30 10.60 3.74 -2.22
C CYS A 30 11.26 2.53 -2.90
N VAL A 31 11.31 1.42 -2.18
CA VAL A 31 11.48 0.08 -2.77
C VAL A 31 10.11 -0.59 -2.85
N GLN A 32 9.90 -1.43 -3.87
CA GLN A 32 8.65 -2.18 -4.02
C GLN A 32 8.90 -3.58 -4.56
N ILE A 33 8.01 -4.51 -4.22
CA ILE A 33 7.98 -5.86 -4.76
C ILE A 33 6.54 -6.28 -5.03
N LEU A 34 6.34 -7.11 -6.06
CA LEU A 34 5.07 -7.76 -6.31
C LEU A 34 5.03 -9.09 -5.53
N HIS A 35 4.24 -9.13 -4.47
CA HIS A 35 3.90 -10.37 -3.77
C HIS A 35 2.80 -11.12 -4.53
N ILE A 36 3.01 -12.43 -4.71
CA ILE A 36 2.03 -13.35 -5.30
C ILE A 36 1.79 -14.47 -4.32
N GLY A 37 0.61 -14.48 -3.70
CA GLY A 37 0.22 -15.46 -2.69
C GLY A 37 -0.55 -14.87 -1.52
N PRO A 38 -0.84 -15.69 -0.49
CA PRO A 38 -1.50 -15.27 0.74
C PRO A 38 -0.74 -14.15 1.47
N TYR A 39 -1.45 -13.26 2.16
CA TYR A 39 -0.83 -12.15 2.89
C TYR A 39 0.14 -12.61 3.99
N ASP A 40 -0.13 -13.75 4.64
CA ASP A 40 0.73 -14.30 5.68
C ASP A 40 2.15 -14.67 5.19
N ASP A 41 2.33 -14.84 3.87
CA ASP A 41 3.61 -15.17 3.24
C ASP A 41 4.44 -13.92 2.88
N GLU A 42 3.95 -12.72 3.18
CA GLU A 42 4.65 -11.44 2.98
C GLU A 42 6.06 -11.33 3.61
N PRO A 43 6.39 -11.94 4.76
CA PRO A 43 7.73 -11.79 5.34
C PRO A 43 8.86 -12.23 4.42
N ALA A 44 8.61 -13.18 3.52
CA ALA A 44 9.60 -13.66 2.55
C ALA A 44 9.99 -12.60 1.49
N PRO A 45 9.06 -12.00 0.73
CA PRO A 45 9.38 -10.91 -0.19
C PRO A 45 9.92 -9.65 0.51
N VAL A 46 9.48 -9.34 1.73
CA VAL A 46 10.05 -8.23 2.51
C VAL A 46 11.53 -8.46 2.83
N ALA A 47 11.92 -9.68 3.21
CA ALA A 47 13.33 -10.00 3.43
C ALA A 47 14.20 -9.84 2.16
N LEU A 48 13.63 -10.10 0.97
CA LEU A 48 14.29 -9.84 -0.31
C LEU A 48 14.48 -8.33 -0.56
N MET A 49 13.48 -7.51 -0.23
CA MET A 49 13.61 -6.05 -0.29
C MET A 49 14.73 -5.58 0.64
N ASP A 50 14.76 -6.03 1.90
CA ASP A 50 15.78 -5.64 2.86
C ASP A 50 17.20 -6.02 2.42
N ALA A 51 17.37 -7.20 1.82
CA ALA A 51 18.65 -7.60 1.23
C ALA A 51 19.05 -6.68 0.07
N HIS A 52 18.11 -6.38 -0.84
CA HIS A 52 18.33 -5.47 -1.95
C HIS A 52 18.72 -4.07 -1.49
N LEU A 53 18.11 -3.55 -0.42
CA LEU A 53 18.47 -2.24 0.14
C LEU A 53 19.91 -2.19 0.63
N LYS A 54 20.33 -3.19 1.41
CA LYS A 54 21.69 -3.30 1.95
C LYS A 54 22.74 -3.35 0.83
N GLU A 55 22.47 -4.12 -0.22
CA GLU A 55 23.36 -4.24 -1.38
C GLU A 55 23.50 -2.94 -2.18
N ASN A 56 22.48 -2.08 -2.15
CA ASN A 56 22.42 -0.85 -2.95
C ASN A 56 22.67 0.44 -2.15
N GLY A 57 23.04 0.32 -0.86
CA GLY A 57 23.34 1.48 -0.01
C GLY A 57 22.11 2.26 0.44
N TYR A 58 20.99 1.57 0.66
CA TYR A 58 19.75 2.13 1.17
C TYR A 58 19.35 1.47 2.48
N GLU A 59 18.47 2.16 3.22
CA GLU A 59 17.79 1.62 4.40
C GLU A 59 16.32 2.02 4.40
N ASN A 60 15.50 1.25 5.12
CA ASN A 60 14.08 1.55 5.32
C ASN A 60 13.92 2.88 6.06
N ASP A 61 13.00 3.72 5.59
CA ASP A 61 12.69 5.04 6.15
C ASP A 61 11.25 5.07 6.69
N LEU A 62 10.85 3.98 7.35
CA LEU A 62 9.54 3.82 7.96
C LEU A 62 9.43 4.73 9.19
N SER A 63 8.37 5.52 9.26
CA SER A 63 8.08 6.45 10.36
C SER A 63 6.58 6.71 10.48
N ASP A 64 6.16 7.50 11.48
CA ASP A 64 4.75 7.92 11.63
C ASP A 64 4.21 8.71 10.44
N ILE A 65 5.10 9.23 9.57
CA ILE A 65 4.76 10.01 8.38
C ILE A 65 4.96 9.19 7.11
N ARG A 66 6.01 8.37 7.04
CA ARG A 66 6.34 7.52 5.89
C ARG A 66 6.00 6.07 6.22
N LEU A 67 4.81 5.65 5.80
CA LEU A 67 4.22 4.36 6.17
C LEU A 67 4.57 3.26 5.16
N HIS A 68 4.42 2.01 5.62
CA HIS A 68 4.34 0.85 4.74
C HIS A 68 3.06 0.93 3.89
N HIS A 69 3.16 0.76 2.58
CA HIS A 69 2.00 0.78 1.68
C HIS A 69 1.82 -0.55 0.96
N GLU A 70 0.62 -1.11 1.10
CA GLU A 70 0.15 -2.27 0.33
C GLU A 70 -0.86 -1.82 -0.72
N ILE A 71 -0.63 -2.21 -1.98
CA ILE A 71 -1.57 -1.97 -3.08
C ILE A 71 -2.14 -3.31 -3.52
N TYR A 72 -3.38 -3.57 -3.12
CA TYR A 72 -4.10 -4.78 -3.50
C TYR A 72 -4.60 -4.70 -4.94
N LEU A 73 -3.98 -5.47 -5.84
CA LEU A 73 -4.37 -5.54 -7.25
C LEU A 73 -5.47 -6.57 -7.50
N THR A 74 -5.69 -7.47 -6.54
CA THR A 74 -6.66 -8.57 -6.64
C THR A 74 -7.75 -8.41 -5.58
N ASP A 75 -9.00 -8.61 -5.98
CA ASP A 75 -10.12 -8.73 -5.02
C ASP A 75 -10.05 -10.09 -4.33
N ALA A 76 -9.57 -10.11 -3.09
CA ALA A 76 -9.37 -11.32 -2.29
C ALA A 76 -10.64 -12.17 -2.10
N ARG A 77 -11.83 -11.57 -2.28
CA ARG A 77 -13.12 -12.27 -2.17
C ARG A 77 -13.46 -13.08 -3.42
N LYS A 78 -12.76 -12.86 -4.54
CA LYS A 78 -13.08 -13.44 -5.86
C LYS A 78 -12.02 -14.40 -6.37
N VAL A 79 -10.80 -14.33 -5.83
CA VAL A 79 -9.64 -15.05 -6.33
C VAL A 79 -9.08 -15.91 -5.21
N ALA A 80 -8.58 -17.09 -5.56
CA ALA A 80 -7.95 -17.99 -4.59
C ALA A 80 -6.62 -17.40 -4.05
N PRO A 81 -6.28 -17.63 -2.76
CA PRO A 81 -5.15 -16.98 -2.09
C PRO A 81 -3.80 -17.08 -2.82
N GLU A 82 -3.52 -18.22 -3.45
CA GLU A 82 -2.28 -18.49 -4.17
C GLU A 82 -2.09 -17.62 -5.44
N LYS A 83 -3.13 -16.89 -5.84
CA LYS A 83 -3.11 -15.98 -7.00
C LYS A 83 -3.32 -14.52 -6.61
N TRP A 84 -3.40 -14.20 -5.33
CA TRP A 84 -3.50 -12.82 -4.88
C TRP A 84 -2.24 -12.07 -5.28
N LYS A 85 -2.42 -10.82 -5.71
CA LYS A 85 -1.35 -9.93 -6.11
C LYS A 85 -1.42 -8.67 -5.27
N THR A 86 -0.35 -8.43 -4.52
CA THR A 86 -0.18 -7.23 -3.69
C THR A 86 1.16 -6.61 -4.03
N VAL A 87 1.18 -5.31 -4.31
CA VAL A 87 2.45 -4.58 -4.33
C VAL A 87 2.74 -4.13 -2.92
N ILE A 88 3.84 -4.61 -2.36
CA ILE A 88 4.36 -4.15 -1.08
C ILE A 88 5.37 -3.04 -1.38
N ARG A 89 5.26 -1.91 -0.69
CA ARG A 89 6.10 -0.75 -0.90
C ARG A 89 6.58 -0.17 0.43
N HIS A 90 7.89 -0.06 0.58
CA HIS A 90 8.52 0.59 1.73
C HIS A 90 9.19 1.90 1.30
N PRO A 91 8.99 2.98 2.07
CA PRO A 91 9.80 4.19 1.94
C PRO A 91 11.26 3.89 2.30
N ILE A 92 12.19 4.47 1.54
CA ILE A 92 13.63 4.27 1.76
C ILE A 92 14.37 5.60 1.71
N ARG A 93 15.60 5.59 2.25
CA ARG A 93 16.57 6.66 2.08
C ARG A 93 17.97 6.09 1.84
N LYS A 94 18.85 6.90 1.25
CA LYS A 94 20.26 6.55 1.13
C LYS A 94 20.92 6.57 2.50
N VAL A 95 21.82 5.62 2.70
CA VAL A 95 22.77 5.59 3.82
C VAL A 95 23.90 6.57 3.55
#